data_AF-A0A0C3QJF8-F1
#
_entry.id   AF-A0A0C3QJF8-F1
#
_cell.length_a   1.000
_cell.length_b   1.000
_cell.length_c   1.000
_cell.angle_alpha   90.00
_cell.angle_beta   90.00
_cell.angle_gamma   90.00
#
_symmetry.space_group_name_H-M   'P 1'
#
loop_
_entity.id
_entity.type
_entity.pdbx_description
1 polymer ?
#
loop_
_entity_poly.entity_id
_entity_poly.type
_entity_poly.pdbx_seq_one_letter_code
_entity_poly.pdbx_strand_id
1 'polypeptide(L)'
;MSQGLFQWAQIAVEYISGGSPKLRLEELLESPSLFDGLDSMYAQILSKAYETAKKRRGRGELLLHLLRTLEAAQYPVSPEIFTYLSSDRLMFRNKSQQQSIQLLRLEIACDIGSLLYIPGSPRQPMRLVHTSVRDLLVDQGRCGAEPYFIDLSREHRNLATQCFELMEQDLQPNICGLSDLSESNSEVQDVVEHKVSKGLQYCCRSWLKHLVGGDWSSEMAGALLEAALNNLMRLSKTELLCWLEIMSLVEATLEALEMEKQACAWLQASDQRNQATK
;
A
#
# COMPACT_ATOMS: atom_id res chain seq x y z
N MET A 1 -17.59 -15.87 -23.36
CA MET A 1 -17.90 -16.83 -22.27
C MET A 1 -16.70 -17.70 -21.86
N SER A 2 -15.66 -17.92 -22.69
CA SER A 2 -14.52 -18.78 -22.33
C SER A 2 -13.42 -18.13 -21.48
N GLN A 3 -13.24 -16.81 -21.53
CA GLN A 3 -12.16 -16.13 -20.79
C GLN A 3 -12.25 -16.33 -19.27
N GLY A 4 -13.45 -16.28 -18.69
CA GLY A 4 -13.65 -16.53 -17.27
C GLY A 4 -13.31 -17.96 -16.84
N LEU A 5 -13.59 -18.95 -17.70
CA LEU A 5 -13.29 -20.36 -17.43
C LEU A 5 -11.79 -20.66 -17.45
N PHE A 6 -11.05 -20.08 -18.41
CA PHE A 6 -9.59 -20.24 -18.45
C PHE A 6 -8.92 -19.62 -17.23
N GLN A 7 -9.37 -18.44 -16.83
CA GLN A 7 -8.84 -17.77 -15.67
C GLN A 7 -9.17 -18.52 -14.37
N TRP A 8 -10.39 -19.05 -14.27
CA TRP A 8 -10.79 -19.91 -13.16
C TRP A 8 -9.86 -21.13 -13.06
N ALA A 9 -9.66 -21.85 -14.17
CA ALA A 9 -8.82 -23.04 -14.19
C ALA A 9 -7.36 -22.74 -13.80
N GLN A 10 -6.80 -21.63 -14.29
CA GLN A 10 -5.45 -21.22 -13.91
C GLN A 10 -5.33 -20.98 -12.41
N ILE A 11 -6.23 -20.17 -11.84
CA ILE A 11 -6.18 -19.81 -10.42
C ILE A 11 -6.47 -21.02 -9.53
N ALA A 12 -7.38 -21.90 -9.94
CA ALA A 12 -7.65 -23.15 -9.24
C ALA A 12 -6.42 -24.06 -9.23
N VAL A 13 -5.72 -24.22 -10.36
CA VAL A 13 -4.49 -25.02 -10.45
C VAL A 13 -3.38 -24.42 -9.57
N GLU A 14 -3.16 -23.11 -9.65
CA GLU A 14 -2.18 -22.42 -8.81
C GLU A 14 -2.53 -22.55 -7.31
N TYR A 15 -3.82 -22.41 -6.96
CA TYR A 15 -4.30 -22.60 -5.60
C TYR A 15 -4.05 -24.02 -5.11
N ILE A 16 -4.49 -25.04 -5.84
CA ILE A 16 -4.31 -26.46 -5.48
C ILE A 16 -2.82 -26.80 -5.31
N SER A 17 -1.97 -26.27 -6.20
CA SER A 17 -0.52 -26.53 -6.18
C SER A 17 0.22 -25.88 -5.01
N GLY A 18 -0.34 -24.83 -4.41
CA GLY A 18 0.28 -24.08 -3.31
C GLY A 18 0.13 -24.74 -1.92
N GLY A 19 -0.42 -25.95 -1.82
CA GLY A 19 -0.60 -26.66 -0.56
C GLY A 19 -0.87 -28.15 -0.78
N SER A 20 -1.60 -28.79 0.15
CA SER A 20 -2.05 -30.18 -0.05
C SER A 20 -3.08 -30.23 -1.18
N PRO A 21 -2.78 -30.86 -2.34
CA PRO A 21 -3.67 -30.79 -3.51
C PRO A 21 -5.04 -31.38 -3.22
N LYS A 22 -5.09 -32.48 -2.46
CA LYS A 22 -6.33 -33.15 -2.08
C LYS A 22 -7.22 -32.24 -1.22
N LEU A 23 -6.66 -31.66 -0.16
CA LEU A 23 -7.42 -30.79 0.74
C LEU A 23 -7.88 -29.52 0.02
N ARG A 24 -7.00 -28.90 -0.77
CA ARG A 24 -7.36 -27.67 -1.51
C ARG A 24 -8.39 -27.92 -2.61
N LEU A 25 -8.39 -29.10 -3.23
CA LEU A 25 -9.45 -29.49 -4.14
C LEU A 25 -10.76 -29.71 -3.39
N GLU A 26 -10.76 -30.47 -2.30
CA GLU A 26 -11.95 -30.69 -1.46
C GLU A 26 -12.57 -29.37 -1.02
N GLU A 27 -11.76 -28.42 -0.56
CA GLU A 27 -12.21 -27.07 -0.20
C GLU A 27 -12.88 -26.35 -1.38
N LEU A 28 -12.26 -26.30 -2.57
CA LEU A 28 -12.90 -25.69 -3.73
C LEU A 28 -14.25 -26.35 -4.06
N LEU A 29 -14.36 -27.66 -3.85
CA LEU A 29 -15.58 -28.44 -4.10
C LEU A 29 -16.68 -28.27 -3.04
N GLU A 30 -16.37 -27.80 -1.83
CA GLU A 30 -17.36 -27.58 -0.76
C GLU A 30 -18.33 -26.42 -1.06
N SER A 31 -18.00 -25.53 -2.01
CA SER A 31 -18.88 -24.44 -2.39
C SER A 31 -19.84 -24.84 -3.53
N PRO A 32 -21.17 -24.73 -3.34
CA PRO A 32 -22.15 -25.01 -4.39
C PRO A 32 -22.05 -24.04 -5.59
N SER A 33 -21.29 -22.95 -5.44
CA SER A 33 -21.09 -21.85 -6.39
C SER A 33 -19.84 -21.98 -7.26
N LEU A 34 -19.25 -23.18 -7.38
CA LEU A 34 -18.10 -23.48 -8.25
C LEU A 34 -18.25 -22.97 -9.69
N PHE A 35 -19.49 -22.82 -10.17
CA PHE A 35 -19.83 -22.35 -11.50
C PHE A 35 -20.47 -20.94 -11.52
N ASP A 36 -20.62 -20.28 -10.36
CA ASP A 36 -21.17 -18.91 -10.27
C ASP A 36 -20.17 -17.82 -10.69
N GLY A 37 -18.95 -18.20 -11.06
CA GLY A 37 -17.97 -17.33 -11.69
C GLY A 37 -16.69 -17.14 -10.89
N LEU A 38 -15.92 -16.11 -11.27
CA LEU A 38 -14.61 -15.83 -10.67
C LEU A 38 -14.70 -15.26 -9.26
N ASP A 39 -15.75 -14.50 -8.96
CA ASP A 39 -15.93 -13.80 -7.69
C ASP A 39 -16.11 -14.77 -6.52
N SER A 40 -16.88 -15.86 -6.70
CA SER A 40 -17.05 -16.89 -5.68
C SER A 40 -15.74 -17.57 -5.32
N MET A 41 -14.92 -17.89 -6.34
CA MET A 41 -13.60 -18.49 -6.15
C MET A 41 -12.65 -17.53 -5.43
N TYR A 42 -12.61 -16.24 -5.82
CA TYR A 42 -11.79 -15.25 -5.12
C TYR A 42 -12.22 -15.07 -3.67
N ALA A 43 -13.51 -14.92 -3.42
CA ALA A 43 -14.06 -14.78 -2.08
C ALA A 43 -13.69 -15.99 -1.23
N GLN A 44 -13.80 -17.21 -1.76
CA GLN A 44 -13.42 -18.43 -1.05
C GLN A 44 -11.93 -18.44 -0.66
N ILE A 45 -11.03 -18.11 -1.60
CA ILE A 45 -9.59 -18.05 -1.34
C ILE A 45 -9.28 -16.96 -0.30
N LEU A 46 -9.85 -15.77 -0.45
CA LEU A 46 -9.63 -14.62 0.44
C LEU A 46 -10.18 -14.86 1.84
N SER A 47 -11.42 -15.35 1.98
CA SER A 47 -12.03 -15.66 3.28
C SER A 47 -11.23 -16.73 4.01
N LYS A 48 -10.82 -17.81 3.32
CA LYS A 48 -9.98 -18.84 3.96
C LYS A 48 -8.60 -18.30 4.36
N ALA A 49 -7.95 -17.53 3.49
CA ALA A 49 -6.67 -16.91 3.80
C ALA A 49 -6.78 -16.00 5.04
N TYR A 50 -7.83 -15.19 5.11
CA TYR A 50 -8.10 -14.33 6.26
C TYR A 50 -8.39 -15.12 7.55
N GLU A 51 -9.24 -16.14 7.51
CA GLU A 51 -9.55 -16.97 8.68
C GLU A 51 -8.32 -17.75 9.18
N THR A 52 -7.45 -18.19 8.25
CA THR A 52 -6.17 -18.80 8.60
C THR A 52 -5.20 -17.77 9.19
N ALA A 53 -5.16 -16.57 8.63
CA ALA A 53 -4.31 -15.48 9.10
C ALA A 53 -4.70 -15.00 10.50
N LYS A 54 -6.00 -14.90 10.81
CA LYS A 54 -6.54 -14.41 12.09
C LYS A 54 -6.13 -15.27 13.29
N LYS A 55 -5.80 -16.55 13.07
CA LYS A 55 -5.30 -17.46 14.12
C LYS A 55 -3.96 -17.01 14.72
N ARG A 56 -3.17 -16.22 13.98
CA ARG A 56 -1.88 -15.69 14.43
C ARG A 56 -1.97 -14.17 14.62
N ARG A 57 -1.63 -13.70 15.81
CA ARG A 57 -1.68 -12.27 16.16
C ARG A 57 -0.91 -11.42 15.14
N GLY A 58 -1.55 -10.37 14.62
CA GLY A 58 -0.98 -9.42 13.66
C GLY A 58 -0.91 -9.90 12.20
N ARG A 59 -1.09 -11.19 11.91
CA ARG A 59 -1.00 -11.73 10.54
C ARG A 59 -2.19 -11.32 9.68
N GLY A 60 -3.40 -11.41 10.24
CA GLY A 60 -4.63 -10.96 9.55
C GLY A 60 -4.61 -9.47 9.21
N GLU A 61 -4.18 -8.63 10.16
CA GLU A 61 -4.04 -7.18 9.95
C GLU A 61 -3.04 -6.86 8.83
N LEU A 62 -1.90 -7.56 8.78
CA LEU A 62 -0.90 -7.38 7.73
C LEU A 62 -1.36 -7.89 6.37
N LEU A 63 -2.11 -8.99 6.32
CA LEU A 63 -2.71 -9.49 5.07
C LEU A 63 -3.68 -8.46 4.49
N LEU A 64 -4.56 -7.91 5.33
CA LEU A 64 -5.49 -6.85 4.90
C LEU A 64 -4.74 -5.59 4.50
N HIS A 65 -3.71 -5.19 5.26
CA HIS A 65 -2.90 -4.02 4.93
C HIS A 65 -2.18 -4.21 3.59
N LEU A 66 -1.67 -5.41 3.29
CA LEU A 66 -1.08 -5.73 1.99
C LEU A 66 -2.05 -5.51 0.83
N LEU A 67 -3.27 -6.06 0.92
CA LEU A 67 -4.29 -5.88 -0.11
C LEU A 67 -4.66 -4.40 -0.26
N ARG A 68 -4.92 -3.70 0.85
CA ARG A 68 -5.27 -2.28 0.88
C ARG A 68 -4.18 -1.39 0.29
N THR A 69 -2.93 -1.61 0.66
CA THR A 69 -1.80 -0.87 0.12
C THR A 69 -1.64 -1.11 -1.37
N LEU A 70 -1.75 -2.35 -1.85
CA LEU A 70 -1.62 -2.64 -3.28
C LEU A 70 -2.70 -1.99 -4.14
N GLU A 71 -3.93 -1.87 -3.62
CA GLU A 71 -5.04 -1.25 -4.34
C GLU A 71 -5.05 0.28 -4.27
N ALA A 72 -4.73 0.87 -3.10
CA ALA A 72 -4.73 2.32 -2.94
C ALA A 72 -3.42 2.99 -3.42
N ALA A 73 -2.36 2.21 -3.68
CA ALA A 73 -1.06 2.75 -4.04
C ALA A 73 -1.07 3.54 -5.35
N GLN A 74 -0.42 4.70 -5.31
CA GLN A 74 -0.29 5.60 -6.46
C GLN A 74 0.91 5.27 -7.35
N TYR A 75 1.80 4.42 -6.83
CA TYR A 75 2.99 3.91 -7.51
C TYR A 75 3.09 2.39 -7.28
N PRO A 76 3.74 1.64 -8.19
CA PRO A 76 3.96 0.21 -7.98
C PRO A 76 4.69 -0.06 -6.67
N VAL A 77 4.13 -0.95 -5.83
CA VAL A 77 4.67 -1.26 -4.50
C VAL A 77 5.46 -2.56 -4.57
N SER A 78 6.76 -2.48 -4.25
CA SER A 78 7.64 -3.65 -4.12
C SER A 78 7.58 -4.24 -2.70
N PRO A 79 8.08 -5.47 -2.47
CA PRO A 79 8.27 -6.00 -1.12
C PRO A 79 9.06 -5.05 -0.20
N GLU A 80 10.07 -4.37 -0.73
CA GLU A 80 10.88 -3.39 -0.02
C GLU A 80 10.04 -2.20 0.45
N ILE A 81 9.22 -1.62 -0.43
CA ILE A 81 8.33 -0.50 -0.12
C ILE A 81 7.28 -0.94 0.91
N PHE A 82 6.61 -2.07 0.68
CA PHE A 82 5.54 -2.53 1.58
C PHE A 82 6.04 -2.79 3.01
N THR A 83 7.21 -3.43 3.15
CA THR A 83 7.76 -3.74 4.47
C THR A 83 8.29 -2.50 5.20
N TYR A 84 8.72 -1.48 4.46
CA TYR A 84 9.03 -0.16 5.01
C TYR A 84 7.76 0.54 5.53
N LEU A 85 6.71 0.61 4.70
CA LEU A 85 5.42 1.19 5.09
C LEU A 85 4.86 0.50 6.34
N SER A 86 5.03 -0.82 6.43
CA SER A 86 4.50 -1.65 7.51
C SER A 86 5.48 -1.86 8.67
N SER A 87 6.54 -1.05 8.80
CA SER A 87 7.64 -1.30 9.76
C SER A 87 7.21 -1.22 11.23
N ASP A 88 6.18 -0.43 11.54
CA ASP A 88 5.60 -0.27 12.87
C ASP A 88 4.73 -1.47 13.30
N ARG A 89 4.28 -2.28 12.32
CA ARG A 89 3.34 -3.39 12.51
C ARG A 89 3.95 -4.50 13.35
N LEU A 90 3.12 -5.15 14.17
CA LEU A 90 3.55 -6.12 15.16
C LEU A 90 4.50 -7.22 14.63
N MET A 91 4.24 -7.76 13.43
CA MET A 91 5.09 -8.83 12.89
C MET A 91 6.37 -8.32 12.20
N PHE A 92 6.50 -7.03 11.91
CA PHE A 92 7.69 -6.44 11.28
C PHE A 92 8.52 -5.57 12.22
N ARG A 93 7.94 -5.13 13.34
CA ARG A 93 8.65 -4.34 14.36
C ARG A 93 9.93 -5.03 14.80
N ASN A 94 11.02 -4.26 14.87
CA ASN A 94 12.37 -4.70 15.24
C ASN A 94 12.98 -5.77 14.33
N LYS A 95 12.51 -5.91 13.09
CA LYS A 95 13.08 -6.85 12.12
C LYS A 95 13.89 -6.10 11.08
N SER A 96 14.94 -6.75 10.58
CA SER A 96 15.64 -6.26 9.40
C SER A 96 14.70 -6.32 8.18
N GLN A 97 14.98 -5.49 7.18
CA GLN A 97 14.20 -5.48 5.93
C GLN A 97 14.14 -6.87 5.28
N GLN A 98 15.25 -7.62 5.30
CA GLN A 98 15.30 -8.99 4.79
C GLN A 98 14.37 -9.95 5.55
N GLN A 99 14.34 -9.86 6.88
CA GLN A 99 13.44 -10.66 7.71
C GLN A 99 11.97 -10.31 7.46
N SER A 100 11.65 -9.02 7.33
CA SER A 100 10.28 -8.57 7.02
C SER A 100 9.83 -9.04 5.64
N ILE A 101 10.71 -8.98 4.63
CA ILE A 101 10.41 -9.49 3.27
C ILE A 101 10.22 -11.01 3.28
N GLN A 102 11.02 -11.74 4.06
CA GLN A 102 10.85 -13.18 4.20
C GLN A 102 9.51 -13.52 4.85
N LEU A 103 9.12 -12.81 5.90
CA LEU A 103 7.82 -12.98 6.55
C LEU A 103 6.65 -12.62 5.61
N LEU A 104 6.78 -11.53 4.84
CA LEU A 104 5.79 -11.17 3.83
C LEU A 104 5.53 -12.35 2.88
N ARG A 105 6.58 -12.98 2.36
CA ARG A 105 6.49 -14.08 1.39
C ARG A 105 5.97 -15.38 2.01
N LEU A 106 6.58 -15.79 3.13
CA LEU A 106 6.36 -17.14 3.69
C LEU A 106 5.15 -17.21 4.61
N GLU A 107 4.76 -16.08 5.22
CA GLU A 107 3.75 -16.06 6.28
C GLU A 107 2.56 -15.19 5.91
N ILE A 108 2.75 -13.99 5.35
CA ILE A 108 1.62 -13.08 5.11
C ILE A 108 0.90 -13.43 3.80
N ALA A 109 1.63 -13.56 2.70
CA ALA A 109 1.05 -13.72 1.36
C ALA A 109 0.85 -15.17 0.91
N CYS A 110 1.35 -16.15 1.66
CA CYS A 110 1.39 -17.55 1.23
C CYS A 110 0.00 -18.15 0.94
N ASP A 111 -1.04 -17.71 1.66
CA ASP A 111 -2.40 -18.21 1.48
C ASP A 111 -3.15 -17.55 0.30
N ILE A 112 -2.62 -16.46 -0.27
CA ILE A 112 -3.17 -15.75 -1.44
C ILE A 112 -2.25 -15.81 -2.66
N GLY A 113 -1.28 -16.73 -2.69
CA GLY A 113 -0.28 -16.82 -3.76
C GLY A 113 -0.84 -17.06 -5.17
N SER A 114 -2.05 -17.60 -5.29
CA SER A 114 -2.76 -17.74 -6.58
C SER A 114 -3.46 -16.46 -7.05
N LEU A 115 -3.55 -15.45 -6.18
CA LEU A 115 -4.14 -14.14 -6.47
C LEU A 115 -3.11 -13.01 -6.49
N LEU A 116 -1.93 -13.23 -5.91
CA LEU A 116 -0.88 -12.22 -5.74
C LEU A 116 0.46 -12.72 -6.29
N TYR A 117 1.01 -11.97 -7.25
CA TYR A 117 2.38 -12.17 -7.70
C TYR A 117 3.36 -11.39 -6.83
N ILE A 118 4.30 -12.09 -6.20
CA ILE A 118 5.44 -11.50 -5.48
C ILE A 118 6.73 -11.87 -6.21
N PRO A 119 7.47 -10.89 -6.76
CA PRO A 119 8.72 -11.17 -7.47
C PRO A 119 9.83 -11.65 -6.53
N GLY A 120 10.79 -12.39 -7.08
CA GLY A 120 11.99 -12.83 -6.35
C GLY A 120 12.90 -11.68 -5.95
N SER A 121 13.01 -10.64 -6.79
CA SER A 121 13.69 -9.39 -6.44
C SER A 121 12.83 -8.56 -5.50
N PRO A 122 13.37 -8.05 -4.37
CA PRO A 122 12.60 -7.22 -3.43
C PRO A 122 12.31 -5.80 -3.96
N ARG A 123 12.96 -5.40 -5.07
CA ARG A 123 12.78 -4.09 -5.72
C ARG A 123 11.71 -4.10 -6.81
N GLN A 124 11.33 -5.27 -7.30
CA GLN A 124 10.29 -5.39 -8.32
C GLN A 124 8.90 -5.30 -7.68
N PRO A 125 7.91 -4.71 -8.38
CA PRO A 125 6.59 -4.50 -7.82
C PRO A 125 5.79 -5.81 -7.67
N MET A 126 5.05 -5.90 -6.58
CA MET A 126 4.00 -6.89 -6.38
C MET A 126 2.74 -6.46 -7.14
N ARG A 127 1.92 -7.43 -7.55
CA ARG A 127 0.63 -7.13 -8.20
C ARG A 127 -0.38 -8.24 -7.98
N LEU A 128 -1.64 -7.88 -7.77
CA LEU A 128 -2.73 -8.84 -7.95
C LEU A 128 -2.69 -9.37 -9.40
N VAL A 129 -2.83 -10.67 -9.53
CA VAL A 129 -2.60 -11.40 -10.79
C VAL A 129 -3.59 -10.98 -11.87
N HIS A 130 -4.81 -10.60 -11.48
CA HIS A 130 -5.85 -10.18 -12.41
C HIS A 130 -6.66 -8.98 -11.91
N THR A 131 -7.13 -8.16 -12.86
CA THR A 131 -7.94 -6.96 -12.61
C THR A 131 -9.28 -7.28 -11.94
N SER A 132 -9.95 -8.37 -12.31
CA SER A 132 -11.22 -8.80 -11.67
C SER A 132 -11.11 -9.05 -10.15
N VAL A 133 -9.92 -9.41 -9.64
CA VAL A 133 -9.69 -9.52 -8.18
C VAL A 133 -9.71 -8.13 -7.55
N ARG A 134 -9.08 -7.15 -8.20
CA ARG A 134 -9.13 -5.74 -7.77
C ARG A 134 -10.56 -5.23 -7.75
N ASP A 135 -11.28 -5.46 -8.85
CA ASP A 135 -12.65 -5.02 -9.02
C ASP A 135 -13.59 -5.65 -7.98
N LEU A 136 -13.29 -6.89 -7.53
CA LEU A 136 -14.01 -7.50 -6.41
C LEU A 136 -13.71 -6.76 -5.10
N LEU A 137 -12.44 -6.51 -4.78
CA LEU A 137 -12.01 -5.96 -3.48
C LEU A 137 -12.54 -4.54 -3.22
N VAL A 138 -12.76 -3.74 -4.26
CA VAL A 138 -13.18 -2.32 -4.13
C VAL A 138 -14.67 -2.08 -4.38
N ASP A 139 -15.41 -3.08 -4.85
CA ASP A 139 -16.85 -3.00 -5.08
C ASP A 139 -17.61 -3.67 -3.93
N GLN A 140 -18.30 -2.86 -3.11
CA GLN A 140 -19.05 -3.37 -1.96
C GLN A 140 -20.20 -4.31 -2.36
N GLY A 141 -20.80 -4.11 -3.53
CA GLY A 141 -21.86 -4.98 -4.05
C GLY A 141 -21.34 -6.37 -4.42
N ARG A 142 -20.08 -6.47 -4.85
CA ARG A 142 -19.43 -7.75 -5.19
C ARG A 142 -18.73 -8.40 -3.99
N CYS A 143 -18.02 -7.62 -3.20
CA CYS A 143 -17.29 -8.11 -2.02
C CYS A 143 -18.21 -8.43 -0.84
N GLY A 144 -19.38 -7.77 -0.75
CA GLY A 144 -20.26 -7.86 0.40
C GLY A 144 -19.66 -7.21 1.66
N ALA A 145 -20.06 -7.71 2.83
CA ALA A 145 -19.61 -7.22 4.14
C ALA A 145 -18.32 -7.92 4.63
N GLU A 146 -17.49 -8.38 3.70
CA GLU A 146 -16.29 -9.15 4.01
C GLU A 146 -15.16 -8.26 4.55
N PRO A 147 -14.29 -8.79 5.45
CA PRO A 147 -13.24 -8.02 6.10
C PRO A 147 -12.14 -7.51 5.16
N TYR A 148 -12.04 -8.11 3.96
CA TYR A 148 -11.11 -7.73 2.90
C TYR A 148 -11.69 -6.75 1.88
N PHE A 149 -12.92 -6.27 2.07
CA PHE A 149 -13.43 -5.12 1.32
C PHE A 149 -12.55 -3.88 1.58
N ILE A 150 -12.28 -3.12 0.52
CA ILE A 150 -11.38 -1.97 0.50
C ILE A 150 -12.19 -0.71 0.16
N ASP A 151 -12.43 0.10 1.19
CA ASP A 151 -12.85 1.49 1.02
C ASP A 151 -11.62 2.32 0.64
N LEU A 152 -11.45 2.59 -0.66
CA LEU A 152 -10.30 3.33 -1.18
C LEU A 152 -10.16 4.72 -0.55
N SER A 153 -11.26 5.43 -0.32
CA SER A 153 -11.24 6.75 0.32
C SER A 153 -10.67 6.67 1.74
N ARG A 154 -11.06 5.64 2.50
CA ARG A 154 -10.48 5.38 3.83
C ARG A 154 -9.01 4.99 3.75
N GLU A 155 -8.64 4.11 2.82
CA GLU A 155 -7.25 3.65 2.73
C GLU A 155 -6.30 4.73 2.20
N HIS A 156 -6.77 5.65 1.36
CA HIS A 156 -6.05 6.88 1.02
C HIS A 156 -5.74 7.74 2.24
N ARG A 157 -6.70 7.96 3.15
CA ARG A 157 -6.45 8.67 4.41
C ARG A 157 -5.41 7.95 5.27
N ASN A 158 -5.53 6.63 5.40
CA ASN A 158 -4.59 5.83 6.18
C ASN A 158 -3.16 5.92 5.62
N LEU A 159 -3.00 5.80 4.29
CA LEU A 159 -1.69 5.89 3.63
C LEU A 159 -1.12 7.30 3.69
N ALA A 160 -1.95 8.35 3.64
CA ALA A 160 -1.49 9.72 3.83
C ALA A 160 -0.88 9.90 5.22
N THR A 161 -1.59 9.47 6.27
CA THR A 161 -1.10 9.50 7.65
C THR A 161 0.20 8.71 7.80
N GLN A 162 0.23 7.48 7.29
CA GLN A 162 1.41 6.61 7.36
C GLN A 162 2.62 7.21 6.63
N CYS A 163 2.41 7.87 5.48
CA CYS A 163 3.49 8.57 4.78
C CYS A 163 4.04 9.73 5.61
N PHE A 164 3.18 10.54 6.25
CA PHE A 164 3.62 11.63 7.10
C PHE A 164 4.39 11.15 8.33
N GLU A 165 3.95 10.06 8.97
CA GLU A 165 4.64 9.48 10.14
C GLU A 165 6.04 8.97 9.77
N LEU A 166 6.18 8.27 8.63
CA LEU A 166 7.47 7.77 8.16
C LEU A 166 8.39 8.89 7.68
N MET A 167 7.84 9.92 7.02
CA MET A 167 8.60 11.10 6.63
C MET A 167 9.11 11.87 7.85
N GLU A 168 8.29 12.05 8.90
CA GLU A 168 8.74 12.68 10.14
C GLU A 168 9.88 11.90 10.83
N GLN A 169 9.88 10.58 10.72
CA GLN A 169 10.91 9.72 11.31
C GLN A 169 12.22 9.72 10.50
N ASP A 170 12.13 9.68 9.17
CA ASP A 170 13.26 9.33 8.32
C ASP A 170 13.76 10.49 7.43
N LEU A 171 13.02 11.61 7.32
CA LEU A 171 13.56 12.81 6.71
C LEU A 171 14.65 13.39 7.60
N GLN A 172 15.83 13.57 7.00
CA GLN A 172 16.97 14.19 7.64
C GLN A 172 17.70 15.08 6.63
N PRO A 173 18.25 16.22 7.06
CA PRO A 173 19.03 17.08 6.18
C PRO A 173 20.30 16.36 5.74
N ASN A 174 20.70 16.54 4.48
CA ASN A 174 21.87 15.88 3.91
C ASN A 174 21.79 14.35 4.07
N ILE A 175 20.69 13.74 3.63
CA ILE A 175 20.42 12.31 3.81
C ILE A 175 21.50 11.41 3.18
N CYS A 176 22.15 11.92 2.12
CA CYS A 176 23.26 11.22 1.47
C CYS A 176 24.60 11.41 2.20
N GLY A 177 24.71 12.34 3.15
CA GLY A 177 25.94 12.63 3.89
C GLY A 177 27.04 13.19 2.99
N LEU A 178 26.66 14.00 1.99
CA LEU A 178 27.58 14.59 1.03
C LEU A 178 28.53 15.55 1.75
N SER A 179 29.81 15.47 1.40
CA SER A 179 30.85 16.37 1.92
C SER A 179 30.94 17.65 1.10
N ASP A 180 30.55 17.59 -0.17
CA ASP A 180 30.44 18.74 -1.07
C ASP A 180 29.00 18.82 -1.59
N LEU A 181 28.30 19.90 -1.22
CA LEU A 181 26.90 20.13 -1.64
C LEU A 181 26.79 20.66 -3.08
N SER A 182 27.92 20.85 -3.77
CA SER A 182 27.94 21.23 -5.19
C SER A 182 27.95 20.04 -6.15
N GLU A 183 28.10 18.82 -5.64
CA GLU A 183 27.97 17.58 -6.42
C GLU A 183 26.58 17.51 -7.07
N SER A 184 26.56 17.20 -8.36
CA SER A 184 25.31 17.03 -9.11
C SER A 184 24.62 15.71 -8.74
N ASN A 185 23.30 15.65 -8.88
CA ASN A 185 22.53 14.43 -8.62
C ASN A 185 23.07 13.21 -9.41
N SER A 186 23.54 13.42 -10.64
CA SER A 186 24.14 12.37 -11.47
C SER A 186 25.45 11.81 -10.90
N GLU A 187 26.20 12.60 -10.13
CA GLU A 187 27.47 12.18 -9.52
C GLU A 187 27.27 11.37 -8.23
N VAL A 188 26.10 11.49 -7.59
CA VAL A 188 25.81 10.86 -6.29
C VAL A 188 24.75 9.76 -6.36
N GLN A 189 24.38 9.33 -7.56
CA GLN A 189 23.25 8.41 -7.77
C GLN A 189 23.46 7.04 -7.08
N ASP A 190 24.69 6.55 -7.05
CA ASP A 190 25.04 5.34 -6.31
C ASP A 190 24.80 5.52 -4.81
N VAL A 191 25.19 6.66 -4.24
CA VAL A 191 24.93 6.99 -2.83
C VAL A 191 23.43 7.07 -2.56
N VAL A 192 22.66 7.71 -3.44
CA VAL A 192 21.19 7.82 -3.33
C VAL A 192 20.54 6.45 -3.26
N GLU A 193 20.96 5.50 -4.11
CA GLU A 193 20.42 4.13 -4.11
C GLU A 193 20.64 3.37 -2.80
N HIS A 194 21.65 3.74 -2.03
CA HIS A 194 21.98 3.11 -0.75
C HIS A 194 21.42 3.88 0.46
N LYS A 195 21.31 5.21 0.37
CA LYS A 195 20.94 6.09 1.49
C LYS A 195 19.45 6.41 1.53
N VAL A 196 18.79 6.53 0.39
CA VAL A 196 17.36 6.88 0.32
C VAL A 196 16.55 5.63 0.05
N SER A 197 15.95 5.06 1.10
CA SER A 197 15.18 3.82 1.01
C SER A 197 14.02 3.94 0.01
N LYS A 198 13.68 2.86 -0.72
CA LYS A 198 12.58 2.91 -1.69
C LYS A 198 11.23 3.24 -1.04
N GLY A 199 11.04 2.87 0.22
CA GLY A 199 9.86 3.24 0.98
C GLY A 199 9.78 4.74 1.27
N LEU A 200 10.90 5.39 1.67
CA LEU A 200 10.92 6.84 1.87
C LEU A 200 10.70 7.59 0.53
N GLN A 201 11.29 7.10 -0.57
CA GLN A 201 11.02 7.63 -1.91
C GLN A 201 9.53 7.54 -2.25
N TYR A 202 8.88 6.42 -1.93
CA TYR A 202 7.43 6.25 -2.12
C TYR A 202 6.67 7.31 -1.30
N CYS A 203 6.91 7.40 0.00
CA CYS A 203 6.21 8.35 0.89
C CYS A 203 6.34 9.79 0.41
N CYS A 204 7.56 10.24 0.07
CA CYS A 204 7.82 11.60 -0.41
C CYS A 204 7.04 11.93 -1.70
N ARG A 205 6.82 10.94 -2.57
CA ARG A 205 6.15 11.12 -3.86
C ARG A 205 4.62 10.90 -3.78
N SER A 206 4.14 10.17 -2.79
CA SER A 206 2.74 9.73 -2.75
C SER A 206 1.88 10.39 -1.68
N TRP A 207 2.46 11.00 -0.63
CA TRP A 207 1.71 11.51 0.51
C TRP A 207 0.55 12.42 0.10
N LEU A 208 0.78 13.35 -0.83
CA LEU A 208 -0.26 14.30 -1.25
C LEU A 208 -1.33 13.63 -2.11
N LYS A 209 -0.94 12.70 -2.99
CA LYS A 209 -1.89 11.94 -3.80
C LYS A 209 -2.84 11.14 -2.90
N HIS A 210 -2.30 10.57 -1.81
CA HIS A 210 -3.12 9.93 -0.79
C HIS A 210 -3.98 10.93 0.00
N LEU A 211 -3.45 12.10 0.34
CA LEU A 211 -4.21 13.15 1.00
C LEU A 211 -5.40 13.62 0.15
N VAL A 212 -5.20 13.86 -1.15
CA VAL A 212 -6.24 14.31 -2.08
C VAL A 212 -7.23 13.18 -2.40
N GLY A 213 -6.76 11.93 -2.52
CA GLY A 213 -7.63 10.76 -2.78
C GLY A 213 -8.51 10.35 -1.62
N GLY A 214 -8.27 10.88 -0.41
CA GLY A 214 -9.12 10.65 0.75
C GLY A 214 -10.39 11.50 0.71
N ASP A 215 -11.53 10.90 1.07
CA ASP A 215 -12.74 11.66 1.38
C ASP A 215 -12.70 12.13 2.84
N TRP A 216 -12.59 13.45 3.02
CA TRP A 216 -12.55 14.11 4.34
C TRP A 216 -13.86 14.80 4.71
N SER A 217 -14.93 14.60 3.94
CA SER A 217 -16.23 15.25 4.16
C SER A 217 -17.09 14.58 5.23
N SER A 218 -16.84 13.29 5.54
CA SER A 218 -17.62 12.55 6.52
C SER A 218 -17.35 13.06 7.95
N GLU A 219 -18.37 13.15 8.82
CA GLU A 219 -18.22 13.54 10.24
C GLU A 219 -17.19 12.68 10.99
N MET A 220 -17.08 11.40 10.64
CA MET A 220 -16.10 10.46 11.21
C MET A 220 -14.63 10.81 10.85
N ALA A 221 -14.42 11.73 9.91
CA ALA A 221 -13.11 12.16 9.44
C ALA A 221 -12.57 13.39 10.18
N GLY A 222 -13.35 14.06 11.03
CA GLY A 222 -12.97 15.36 11.61
C GLY A 222 -11.60 15.35 12.31
N ALA A 223 -11.41 14.42 13.26
CA ALA A 223 -10.13 14.28 13.96
C ALA A 223 -8.97 13.87 13.02
N LEU A 224 -9.26 13.05 12.00
CA LEU A 224 -8.26 12.65 11.00
C LEU A 224 -7.86 13.84 10.11
N LEU A 225 -8.82 14.72 9.77
CA LEU A 225 -8.57 15.92 8.99
C LEU A 225 -7.70 16.91 9.76
N GLU A 226 -7.98 17.12 11.05
CA GLU A 226 -7.14 17.94 11.92
C GLU A 226 -5.71 17.38 12.02
N ALA A 227 -5.56 16.07 12.20
CA ALA A 227 -4.26 15.41 12.21
C ALA A 227 -3.52 15.59 10.86
N ALA A 228 -4.22 15.44 9.74
CA ALA A 228 -3.63 15.64 8.42
C ALA A 228 -3.18 17.09 8.17
N LEU A 229 -3.97 18.08 8.61
CA LEU A 229 -3.61 19.49 8.56
C LEU A 229 -2.36 19.79 9.42
N ASN A 230 -2.30 19.22 10.62
CA ASN A 230 -1.13 19.35 11.50
C ASN A 230 0.12 18.74 10.86
N ASN A 231 0.02 17.56 10.27
CA ASN A 231 1.13 16.90 9.57
C ASN A 231 1.60 17.74 8.36
N LEU A 232 0.68 18.31 7.57
CA LEU A 232 1.01 19.19 6.45
C LEU A 232 1.70 20.48 6.92
N MET A 233 1.22 21.09 8.01
CA MET A 233 1.87 22.25 8.62
C MET A 233 3.28 21.94 9.13
N ARG A 234 3.47 20.76 9.75
CA ARG A 234 4.80 20.29 10.18
C ARG A 234 5.71 20.14 8.98
N LEU A 235 5.29 19.38 7.96
CA LEU A 235 6.06 19.18 6.73
C LEU A 235 6.50 20.53 6.15
N SER A 236 5.57 21.48 6.01
CA SER A 236 5.84 22.81 5.47
C SER A 236 6.85 23.63 6.31
N LYS A 237 6.83 23.51 7.64
CA LYS A 237 7.63 24.36 8.53
C LYS A 237 8.99 23.76 8.90
N THR A 238 9.09 22.45 9.05
CA THR A 238 10.27 21.78 9.63
C THR A 238 10.99 20.87 8.65
N GLU A 239 10.28 20.29 7.69
CA GLU A 239 10.80 19.20 6.86
C GLU A 239 10.81 19.53 5.36
N LEU A 240 10.32 20.71 4.95
CA LEU A 240 10.13 21.09 3.55
C LEU A 240 11.42 20.97 2.74
N LEU A 241 12.55 21.43 3.29
CA LEU A 241 13.85 21.37 2.62
C LEU A 241 14.36 19.92 2.51
N CYS A 242 14.18 19.10 3.54
CA CYS A 242 14.56 17.67 3.51
C CYS A 242 13.70 16.90 2.49
N TRP A 243 12.40 17.21 2.41
CA TRP A 243 11.52 16.64 1.40
C TRP A 243 11.93 17.06 0.00
N LEU A 244 12.19 18.35 -0.23
CA LEU A 244 12.68 18.84 -1.53
C LEU A 244 14.04 18.26 -1.92
N GLU A 245 14.93 18.04 -0.96
CA GLU A 245 16.21 17.35 -1.16
C GLU A 245 15.96 15.95 -1.73
N ILE A 246 15.10 15.14 -1.11
CA ILE A 246 14.76 13.81 -1.63
C ILE A 246 14.08 13.89 -3.00
N MET A 247 13.13 14.80 -3.18
CA MET A 247 12.46 14.98 -4.47
C MET A 247 13.44 15.37 -5.58
N SER A 248 14.50 16.14 -5.27
CA SER A 248 15.60 16.43 -6.20
C SER A 248 16.42 15.18 -6.50
N LEU A 249 16.89 14.48 -5.47
CA LEU A 249 17.77 13.30 -5.59
C LEU A 249 17.11 12.14 -6.37
N VAL A 250 15.78 12.06 -6.37
CA VAL A 250 15.02 11.06 -7.14
C VAL A 250 14.46 11.58 -8.47
N GLU A 251 14.99 12.71 -8.96
CA GLU A 251 14.59 13.36 -10.23
C GLU A 251 13.09 13.70 -10.32
N ALA A 252 12.47 13.98 -9.18
CA ALA A 252 11.04 14.26 -9.02
C ALA A 252 10.74 15.74 -8.72
N THR A 253 11.65 16.67 -9.03
CA THR A 253 11.47 18.11 -8.72
C THR A 253 10.23 18.71 -9.39
N LEU A 254 9.92 18.34 -10.64
CA LEU A 254 8.69 18.79 -11.32
C LEU A 254 7.43 18.24 -10.64
N GLU A 255 7.50 17.00 -10.14
CA GLU A 255 6.42 16.39 -9.38
C GLU A 255 6.21 17.15 -8.05
N ALA A 256 7.29 17.54 -7.37
CA ALA A 256 7.21 18.32 -6.14
C ALA A 256 6.54 19.70 -6.33
N LEU A 257 6.85 20.40 -7.43
CA LEU A 257 6.22 21.68 -7.77
C LEU A 257 4.71 21.52 -8.04
N GLU A 258 4.30 20.43 -8.67
CA GLU A 258 2.89 20.14 -8.89
C GLU A 258 2.19 19.76 -7.57
N MET A 259 2.87 19.01 -6.71
CA MET A 259 2.36 18.69 -5.37
C MET A 259 2.16 19.96 -4.53
N GLU A 260 3.06 20.93 -4.58
CA GLU A 260 2.88 22.20 -3.87
C GLU A 260 1.57 22.90 -4.27
N LYS A 261 1.30 23.01 -5.58
CA LYS A 261 0.07 23.63 -6.09
C LYS A 261 -1.18 22.89 -5.63
N GLN A 262 -1.15 21.55 -5.70
CA GLN A 262 -2.26 20.70 -5.26
C GLN A 262 -2.49 20.81 -3.76
N ALA A 263 -1.43 20.93 -2.95
CA ALA A 263 -1.55 21.13 -1.50
C ALA A 263 -2.22 22.48 -1.18
N CYS A 264 -1.86 23.56 -1.87
CA CYS A 264 -2.54 24.85 -1.73
C CYS A 264 -4.02 24.77 -2.08
N ALA A 265 -4.37 24.11 -3.20
CA ALA A 265 -5.76 23.93 -3.60
C ALA A 265 -6.56 23.09 -2.59
N TRP A 266 -5.96 22.01 -2.08
CA TRP A 266 -6.58 21.16 -1.06
C TRP A 266 -6.82 21.92 0.26
N LEU A 267 -5.87 22.76 0.69
CA LEU A 267 -6.02 23.62 1.88
C LEU A 267 -7.17 24.62 1.72
N GLN A 268 -7.25 25.30 0.58
CA GLN A 268 -8.35 26.24 0.29
C GLN A 268 -9.72 25.55 0.33
N ALA A 269 -9.82 24.34 -0.21
CA ALA A 269 -11.04 23.55 -0.15
C ALA A 269 -11.37 23.06 1.27
N SER A 270 -10.36 22.79 2.10
CA SER A 270 -10.53 22.42 3.51
C SER A 270 -11.06 23.59 4.36
N ASP A 271 -10.55 24.80 4.15
CA ASP A 271 -11.02 26.00 4.87
C ASP A 271 -12.48 26.32 4.55
N GLN A 272 -12.88 26.20 3.28
CA GLN A 272 -14.27 26.38 2.87
C GLN A 272 -15.21 25.35 3.52
N ARG A 273 -14.78 24.09 3.65
CA ARG A 273 -15.54 23.03 4.34
C ARG A 273 -15.74 23.33 5.82
N ASN A 274 -14.72 23.82 6.51
CA ASN A 274 -14.78 24.21 7.93
C ASN A 274 -15.65 25.44 8.18
N GLN A 275 -15.85 26.30 7.19
CA GLN A 275 -16.75 27.46 7.28
C GLN A 275 -18.22 27.10 7.01
N ALA A 276 -18.50 26.09 6.19
CA ALA A 276 -19.85 25.65 5.85
C ALA A 276 -20.53 24.79 6.93
N THR A 277 -19.76 24.21 7.84
CA THR A 277 -20.25 23.36 8.96
C THR A 277 -20.40 24.11 10.29
N LYS A 278 -20.07 25.41 10.33
CA LYS A 278 -20.29 26.30 11.47
C LYS A 278 -21.52 27.16 11.27
#